data_AF-B6UXG5-F1
#
_entry.id   AF-B6UXG5-F1
#
_cell.length_a   1.000
_cell.length_b   1.000
_cell.length_c   1.000
_cell.angle_alpha   90.00
_cell.angle_beta   90.00
_cell.angle_gamma   90.00
#
_symmetry.space_group_name_H-M   'P 1'
#
loop_
_entity.id
_entity.type
_entity.pdbx_description
1 polymer ?
#
loop_
_entity_poly.entity_id
_entity_poly.type
_entity_poly.pdbx_seq_one_letter_code
_entity_poly.pdbx_strand_id
1 'polypeptide(L)'
;KGFENSQNVLPSNYKPKDLNPELSGKFMLLDFMLAAIRAEGNDKVVLISNYTQTLDLFEQLARKRKYGFVRLDGTMSIKKRSKVVDRFNDPESDSFLFMLSSKAGGCGLNLIGANRLFMFDPDWNPANDEQAMARVWRDGQKKPCYIYRLVASGSIEEKILQRQTHKK
;
A
#
# COMPACT_ATOMS: atom_id res chain seq x y z
N LYS A 1 -15.01 -22.18 17.02
CA LYS A 1 -15.35 -23.29 16.12
C LYS A 1 -14.97 -22.94 14.70
N GLY A 2 -13.89 -23.55 14.21
CA GLY A 2 -13.32 -23.38 12.87
C GLY A 2 -11.82 -23.05 12.85
N PHE A 3 -11.25 -22.58 13.97
CA PHE A 3 -9.84 -22.18 14.06
C PHE A 3 -9.10 -22.83 15.23
N GLU A 4 -9.76 -23.77 15.92
CA GLU A 4 -9.09 -24.61 16.91
C GLU A 4 -7.85 -25.26 16.27
N ASN A 5 -6.72 -25.26 16.99
CA ASN A 5 -5.45 -25.82 16.51
C ASN A 5 -4.84 -25.15 15.27
N SER A 6 -5.38 -24.03 14.76
CA SER A 6 -4.76 -23.29 13.64
C SER A 6 -3.34 -22.79 13.98
N GLN A 7 -3.03 -22.62 15.26
CA GLN A 7 -1.69 -22.27 15.72
C GLN A 7 -0.65 -23.36 15.36
N ASN A 8 -1.08 -24.62 15.21
CA ASN A 8 -0.20 -25.75 14.89
C ASN A 8 0.29 -25.73 13.44
N VAL A 9 -0.34 -24.96 12.55
CA VAL A 9 0.13 -24.79 11.16
C VAL A 9 1.14 -23.66 11.02
N LEU A 10 1.35 -22.86 12.07
CA LEU A 10 2.33 -21.79 12.07
C LEU A 10 3.73 -22.35 12.29
N PRO A 11 4.78 -21.73 11.73
CA PRO A 11 6.15 -22.11 12.01
C PRO A 11 6.45 -22.09 13.51
N SER A 12 7.32 -22.99 13.98
CA SER A 12 7.68 -23.10 15.40
C SER A 12 8.32 -21.83 15.99
N ASN A 13 8.93 -20.99 15.15
CA ASN A 13 9.52 -19.71 15.52
C ASN A 13 8.57 -18.51 15.27
N TYR A 14 7.29 -18.75 14.95
CA TYR A 14 6.32 -17.68 14.70
C TYR A 14 6.13 -16.81 15.95
N LYS A 15 6.23 -15.50 15.74
CA LYS A 15 5.96 -14.49 16.78
C LYS A 15 4.82 -13.59 16.27
N PRO A 16 3.69 -13.52 16.99
CA PRO A 16 2.52 -12.75 16.53
C PRO A 16 2.79 -11.26 16.24
N LYS A 17 3.82 -10.68 16.86
CA LYS A 17 4.16 -9.26 16.72
C LYS A 17 5.18 -8.98 15.60
N ASP A 18 5.79 -10.02 15.03
CA ASP A 18 6.86 -9.87 14.05
C ASP A 18 6.31 -10.13 12.64
N LEU A 19 6.52 -9.17 11.73
CA LEU A 19 6.21 -9.38 10.33
C LEU A 19 7.19 -10.36 9.67
N ASN A 20 6.64 -11.45 9.14
CA ASN A 20 7.30 -12.40 8.26
C ASN A 20 6.65 -12.36 6.86
N PRO A 21 7.21 -11.61 5.90
CA PRO A 21 6.62 -11.45 4.56
C PRO A 21 6.38 -12.79 3.85
N GLU A 22 7.23 -13.79 4.10
CA GLU A 22 7.14 -15.14 3.52
C GLU A 22 5.85 -15.89 3.89
N LEU A 23 5.15 -15.49 4.96
CA LEU A 23 3.88 -16.09 5.37
C LEU A 23 2.68 -15.57 4.55
N SER A 24 2.89 -14.63 3.63
CA SER A 24 1.85 -14.10 2.75
C SER A 24 2.39 -13.83 1.35
N GLY A 25 1.83 -14.49 0.34
CA GLY A 25 2.27 -14.30 -1.06
C GLY A 25 2.27 -12.84 -1.51
N LYS A 26 1.29 -12.04 -1.06
CA LYS A 26 1.23 -10.60 -1.37
C LYS A 26 2.32 -9.81 -0.67
N PHE A 27 2.61 -10.10 0.60
CA PHE A 27 3.70 -9.41 1.32
C PHE A 27 5.07 -9.81 0.79
N MET A 28 5.29 -11.08 0.46
CA MET A 28 6.51 -11.56 -0.15
C MET A 28 6.78 -10.86 -1.49
N LEU A 29 5.78 -10.79 -2.36
CA LEU A 29 5.88 -10.06 -3.63
C LEU A 29 6.12 -8.55 -3.41
N LEU A 30 5.39 -7.94 -2.48
CA LEU A 30 5.57 -6.53 -2.15
C LEU A 30 6.99 -6.23 -1.66
N ASP A 31 7.51 -7.02 -0.73
CA ASP A 31 8.86 -6.85 -0.18
C ASP A 31 9.93 -6.97 -1.28
N PHE A 32 9.81 -7.98 -2.16
CA PHE A 32 10.68 -8.14 -3.32
C PHE A 32 10.62 -6.93 -4.27
N MET A 33 9.41 -6.50 -4.65
CA MET A 33 9.22 -5.38 -5.57
C MET A 33 9.75 -4.07 -4.99
N LEU A 34 9.50 -3.80 -3.70
CA LEU A 34 10.03 -2.61 -3.03
C LEU A 34 11.56 -2.59 -3.01
N ALA A 35 12.19 -3.74 -2.77
CA ALA A 35 13.65 -3.87 -2.81
C ALA A 35 14.21 -3.61 -4.22
N ALA A 36 13.59 -4.17 -5.26
CA ALA A 36 13.99 -3.94 -6.64
C ALA A 36 13.85 -2.46 -7.04
N ILE A 37 12.69 -1.85 -6.77
CA ILE A 37 12.43 -0.43 -7.03
C ILE A 37 13.46 0.46 -6.34
N ARG A 38 13.80 0.14 -5.09
CA ARG A 38 14.77 0.92 -4.32
C ARG A 38 16.20 0.77 -4.83
N ALA A 39 16.55 -0.37 -5.41
CA ALA A 39 17.88 -0.63 -5.97
C ALA A 39 18.07 0.03 -7.35
N GLU A 40 17.02 0.10 -8.16
CA GLU A 40 17.10 0.60 -9.54
C GLU A 40 17.07 2.13 -9.66
N GLY A 41 16.58 2.86 -8.65
CA GLY A 41 16.54 4.32 -8.75
C GLY A 41 15.90 5.06 -7.57
N ASN A 42 15.38 6.25 -7.88
CA ASN A 42 14.81 7.19 -6.93
C ASN A 42 13.27 7.30 -7.03
N ASP A 43 12.62 6.25 -7.51
CA ASP A 43 11.17 6.19 -7.53
C ASP A 43 10.61 6.13 -6.10
N LYS A 44 9.51 6.84 -5.86
CA LYS A 44 8.77 6.76 -4.60
C LYS A 44 7.48 5.98 -4.82
N VAL A 45 7.02 5.31 -3.76
CA VAL A 45 5.93 4.35 -3.82
C VAL A 45 4.78 4.77 -2.92
N VAL A 46 3.56 4.76 -3.45
CA VAL A 46 2.34 4.85 -2.66
C VAL A 46 1.82 3.42 -2.41
N LEU A 47 1.59 3.08 -1.14
CA LEU A 47 0.97 1.84 -0.70
C LEU A 47 -0.45 2.14 -0.22
N ILE A 48 -1.45 1.53 -0.84
CA ILE A 48 -2.85 1.68 -0.47
C ILE A 48 -3.39 0.37 0.11
N SER A 49 -4.11 0.49 1.21
CA SER A 49 -4.92 -0.59 1.75
C SER A 49 -6.26 -0.09 2.30
N ASN A 50 -7.29 -0.93 2.20
CA ASN A 50 -8.59 -0.73 2.79
C ASN A 50 -8.60 -0.91 4.33
N TYR A 51 -7.57 -1.54 4.90
CA TYR A 51 -7.48 -1.88 6.32
C TYR A 51 -6.30 -1.19 7.00
N THR A 52 -6.55 -0.51 8.11
CA THR A 52 -5.49 0.18 8.88
C THR A 52 -4.50 -0.81 9.50
N GLN A 53 -4.93 -2.03 9.84
CA GLN A 53 -4.04 -3.07 10.34
C GLN A 53 -2.99 -3.49 9.29
N THR A 54 -3.35 -3.48 8.00
CA THR A 54 -2.39 -3.72 6.92
C THR A 54 -1.36 -2.58 6.83
N LEU A 55 -1.77 -1.34 7.08
CA LEU A 55 -0.82 -0.22 7.16
C LEU A 55 0.15 -0.40 8.32
N ASP A 56 -0.29 -0.92 9.46
CA ASP A 56 0.60 -1.25 10.58
C ASP A 56 1.66 -2.29 10.16
N LEU A 57 1.27 -3.28 9.34
CA LEU A 57 2.22 -4.25 8.77
C LEU A 57 3.16 -3.61 7.74
N PHE A 58 2.69 -2.66 6.92
CA PHE A 58 3.58 -1.90 6.04
C PHE A 58 4.61 -1.10 6.83
N GLU A 59 4.23 -0.49 7.96
CA GLU A 59 5.18 0.19 8.84
C GLU A 59 6.23 -0.76 9.39
N GLN A 60 5.83 -1.95 9.84
CA GLN A 60 6.78 -2.97 10.30
C GLN A 60 7.75 -3.37 9.17
N LEU A 61 7.24 -3.57 7.95
CA LEU A 61 8.08 -3.86 6.79
C LEU A 61 9.08 -2.74 6.51
N ALA A 62 8.59 -1.49 6.46
CA ALA A 62 9.40 -0.32 6.21
C ALA A 62 10.50 -0.14 7.26
N ARG A 63 10.18 -0.32 8.55
CA ARG A 63 11.16 -0.28 9.64
C ARG A 63 12.19 -1.41 9.51
N LYS A 64 11.75 -2.64 9.24
CA LYS A 64 12.62 -3.82 9.04
C LYS A 64 13.61 -3.61 7.88
N ARG A 65 13.16 -2.99 6.80
CA ARG A 65 13.97 -2.69 5.60
C ARG A 65 14.64 -1.31 5.61
N LYS A 66 14.47 -0.54 6.69
CA LYS A 66 15.00 0.83 6.85
C LYS A 66 14.57 1.80 5.74
N TYR A 67 13.33 1.67 5.28
CA TYR A 67 12.71 2.61 4.35
C TYR A 67 12.15 3.81 5.10
N GLY A 68 12.44 5.03 4.63
CA GLY A 68 11.74 6.23 5.08
C GLY A 68 10.30 6.20 4.59
N PHE A 69 9.34 6.58 5.43
CA PHE A 69 7.93 6.54 5.08
C PHE A 69 7.11 7.61 5.78
N VAL A 70 5.96 7.90 5.20
CA VAL A 70 4.88 8.65 5.83
C VAL A 70 3.57 7.88 5.72
N ARG A 71 2.65 8.14 6.66
CA ARG A 71 1.34 7.48 6.71
C ARG A 71 0.23 8.53 6.80
N LEU A 72 -0.84 8.29 6.04
CA LEU A 72 -2.09 9.04 6.09
C LEU A 72 -3.26 8.08 6.27
N ASP A 73 -3.94 8.20 7.39
CA ASP A 73 -5.21 7.53 7.65
C ASP A 73 -6.24 8.48 8.29
N GLY A 74 -7.42 7.94 8.62
CA GLY A 74 -8.56 8.71 9.11
C GLY A 74 -8.33 9.40 10.45
N THR A 75 -7.32 9.00 11.22
CA THR A 75 -7.01 9.58 12.53
C THR A 75 -6.23 10.90 12.42
N MET A 76 -5.65 11.19 11.25
CA MET A 76 -4.81 12.37 11.07
C MET A 76 -5.64 13.64 10.82
N SER A 77 -5.33 14.70 11.59
CA SER A 77 -5.96 16.01 11.44
C SER A 77 -5.63 16.68 10.11
N ILE A 78 -6.53 17.55 9.63
CA ILE A 78 -6.42 18.22 8.32
C ILE A 78 -5.07 18.95 8.18
N LYS A 79 -4.64 19.71 9.20
CA LYS A 79 -3.37 20.44 9.17
C LYS A 79 -2.15 19.52 9.04
N LYS A 80 -2.19 18.31 9.60
CA LYS A 80 -1.10 17.33 9.50
C LYS A 80 -1.09 16.64 8.12
N ARG A 81 -2.25 16.48 7.49
CA ARG A 81 -2.39 15.89 6.14
C ARG A 81 -1.56 16.65 5.11
N SER A 82 -1.71 17.98 5.02
CA SER A 82 -0.96 18.80 4.07
C SER A 82 0.55 18.65 4.26
N LYS A 83 1.04 18.77 5.51
CA LYS A 83 2.48 18.63 5.80
C LYS A 83 3.06 17.28 5.39
N VAL A 84 2.30 16.20 5.57
CA VAL A 84 2.73 14.85 5.18
C VAL A 84 2.80 14.71 3.65
N VAL A 85 1.82 15.27 2.94
CA VAL A 85 1.81 15.31 1.47
C VAL A 85 2.95 16.15 0.93
N ASP A 86 3.16 17.34 1.49
CA ASP A 86 4.23 18.27 1.07
C ASP A 86 5.60 17.62 1.28
N ARG A 87 5.85 17.01 2.46
CA ARG A 87 7.07 16.26 2.73
C ARG A 87 7.28 15.14 1.74
N PHE A 88 6.24 14.39 1.37
CA PHE A 88 6.40 13.28 0.44
C PHE A 88 6.71 13.75 -0.99
N ASN A 89 6.06 14.82 -1.43
CA ASN A 89 6.26 15.40 -2.75
C ASN A 89 7.60 16.12 -2.92
N ASP A 90 8.24 16.53 -1.82
CA ASP A 90 9.60 17.08 -1.83
C ASP A 90 10.60 16.06 -2.39
N PRO A 91 11.27 16.34 -3.53
CA PRO A 91 12.29 15.46 -4.10
C PRO A 91 13.43 15.13 -3.13
N GLU A 92 13.75 16.04 -2.21
CA GLU A 92 14.84 15.89 -1.24
C GLU A 92 14.42 15.10 0.01
N SER A 93 13.13 14.78 0.17
CA SER A 93 12.69 13.97 1.30
C SER A 93 13.19 12.53 1.21
N ASP A 94 13.65 12.05 2.36
CA ASP A 94 13.94 10.65 2.68
C ASP A 94 12.75 9.68 2.60
N SER A 95 11.53 10.19 2.38
CA SER A 95 10.31 9.39 2.33
C SER A 95 10.24 8.59 1.04
N PHE A 96 10.56 7.31 1.11
CA PHE A 96 10.41 6.36 0.01
C PHE A 96 8.95 5.89 -0.15
N LEU A 97 8.25 5.67 0.97
CA LEU A 97 6.89 5.13 0.99
C LEU A 97 5.86 6.16 1.47
N PHE A 98 4.71 6.22 0.81
CA PHE A 98 3.50 6.89 1.32
C PHE A 98 2.41 5.82 1.56
N MET A 99 2.06 5.59 2.81
CA MET A 99 1.04 4.63 3.20
C MET A 99 -0.31 5.35 3.35
N LEU A 100 -1.31 4.93 2.61
CA LEU A 100 -2.62 5.57 2.56
C LEU A 100 -3.72 4.55 2.83
N SER A 101 -4.63 4.86 3.76
CA SER A 101 -5.88 4.11 3.82
C SER A 101 -6.84 4.60 2.73
N SER A 102 -7.44 3.68 1.97
CA SER A 102 -8.31 4.03 0.83
C SER A 102 -9.43 5.00 1.23
N LYS A 103 -10.01 4.81 2.43
CA LYS A 103 -11.08 5.65 2.96
C LYS A 103 -10.63 7.04 3.40
N ALA A 104 -9.36 7.24 3.75
CA ALA A 104 -8.83 8.56 4.09
C ALA A 104 -8.43 9.38 2.85
N GLY A 105 -8.37 8.73 1.67
CA GLY A 105 -7.96 9.32 0.39
C GLY A 105 -9.03 10.11 -0.38
N GLY A 106 -10.25 10.25 0.14
CA GLY A 106 -11.36 10.96 -0.53
C GLY A 106 -11.10 12.46 -0.75
N CYS A 107 -10.17 13.06 -0.01
CA CYS A 107 -9.83 14.48 -0.08
C CYS A 107 -8.78 14.77 -1.16
N GLY A 108 -9.12 14.69 -2.44
CA GLY A 108 -8.39 15.44 -3.49
C GLY A 108 -6.85 15.29 -3.61
N LEU A 109 -6.20 14.32 -2.95
CA LEU A 109 -4.75 14.32 -2.68
C LEU A 109 -3.93 14.44 -3.97
N ASN A 110 -2.78 15.10 -3.86
CA ASN A 110 -1.80 15.21 -4.94
C ASN A 110 -0.50 14.52 -4.50
N LEU A 111 -0.21 13.35 -5.06
CA LEU A 111 0.93 12.51 -4.67
C LEU A 111 1.91 12.33 -5.85
N ILE A 112 2.13 13.40 -6.62
CA ILE A 112 3.02 13.43 -7.80
C ILE A 112 4.49 13.17 -7.48
N GLY A 113 4.90 13.21 -6.21
CA GLY A 113 6.24 12.79 -5.78
C GLY A 113 6.50 11.29 -5.97
N ALA A 114 5.44 10.47 -6.04
CA ALA A 114 5.52 9.07 -6.42
C ALA A 114 5.21 8.86 -7.89
N ASN A 115 5.73 7.77 -8.44
CA ASN A 115 5.38 7.27 -9.75
C ASN A 115 5.02 5.78 -9.73
N ARG A 116 4.95 5.17 -8.54
CA ARG A 116 4.54 3.77 -8.35
C ARG A 116 3.43 3.69 -7.31
N LEU A 117 2.37 2.96 -7.64
CA LEU A 117 1.20 2.77 -6.78
C LEU A 117 0.92 1.28 -6.60
N PHE A 118 0.90 0.80 -5.36
CA PHE A 118 0.45 -0.54 -5.02
C PHE A 118 -0.91 -0.47 -4.34
N MET A 119 -1.85 -1.20 -4.88
CA MET A 119 -3.19 -1.41 -4.33
C MET A 119 -3.20 -2.83 -3.77
N PHE A 120 -3.03 -2.91 -2.44
CA PHE A 120 -2.71 -4.17 -1.79
C PHE A 120 -3.92 -5.11 -1.64
N ASP A 121 -5.10 -4.53 -1.52
CA ASP A 121 -6.37 -5.24 -1.40
C ASP A 121 -7.42 -4.59 -2.32
N PRO A 122 -8.27 -5.40 -2.99
CA PRO A 122 -9.29 -4.87 -3.86
C PRO A 122 -10.46 -4.27 -3.05
N ASP A 123 -11.01 -3.16 -3.52
CA ASP A 123 -12.26 -2.59 -3.01
C ASP A 123 -13.48 -3.15 -3.77
N TRP A 124 -14.65 -3.23 -3.15
CA TRP A 124 -15.88 -3.63 -3.84
C TRP A 124 -16.40 -2.58 -4.83
N ASN A 125 -15.98 -1.33 -4.64
CA ASN A 125 -16.30 -0.19 -5.49
C ASN A 125 -15.12 0.14 -6.42
N PRO A 126 -15.24 -0.09 -7.74
CA PRO A 126 -14.16 0.21 -8.68
C PRO A 126 -13.82 1.71 -8.76
N ALA A 127 -14.72 2.60 -8.35
CA ALA A 127 -14.44 4.04 -8.34
C ALA A 127 -13.35 4.43 -7.32
N ASN A 128 -13.22 3.67 -6.23
CA ASN A 128 -12.17 3.91 -5.24
C ASN A 128 -10.79 3.62 -5.84
N ASP A 129 -10.70 2.58 -6.66
CA ASP A 129 -9.49 2.19 -7.39
C ASP A 129 -9.08 3.28 -8.41
N GLU A 130 -10.03 3.80 -9.17
CA GLU A 130 -9.81 4.90 -10.12
C GLU A 130 -9.38 6.19 -9.43
N GLN A 131 -10.03 6.52 -8.32
CA GLN A 131 -9.68 7.69 -7.53
C GLN A 131 -8.25 7.59 -6.99
N ALA A 132 -7.81 6.39 -6.56
CA ALA A 132 -6.46 6.13 -6.10
C ALA A 132 -5.41 6.36 -7.21
N MET A 133 -5.65 5.84 -8.41
CA MET A 133 -4.76 6.04 -9.57
C MET A 133 -4.60 7.53 -9.92
N ALA A 134 -5.72 8.28 -9.90
CA ALA A 134 -5.74 9.72 -10.15
C ALA A 134 -5.00 10.57 -9.10
N ARG A 135 -4.50 9.97 -7.99
CA ARG A 135 -3.64 10.68 -7.02
C ARG A 135 -2.19 10.78 -7.47
N VAL A 136 -1.72 9.82 -8.27
CA VAL A 136 -0.32 9.67 -8.69
C VAL A 136 -0.15 10.10 -10.14
N TRP A 137 -1.06 9.66 -11.01
CA TRP A 137 -1.12 10.09 -12.39
C TRP A 137 -1.98 11.35 -12.51
N ARG A 138 -1.32 12.50 -12.36
CA ARG A 138 -1.93 13.83 -12.31
C ARG A 138 -0.98 14.89 -12.87
N ASP A 139 -1.52 16.03 -13.26
CA ASP A 139 -0.74 17.20 -13.66
C ASP A 139 0.38 17.52 -12.66
N GLY A 140 1.60 17.69 -13.18
CA GLY A 140 2.82 17.86 -12.38
C GLY A 140 3.66 16.59 -12.27
N GLN A 141 3.11 15.41 -12.60
CA GLN A 141 3.90 14.19 -12.73
C GLN A 141 4.88 14.30 -13.91
N LYS A 142 6.14 13.89 -13.68
CA LYS A 142 7.23 13.96 -14.67
C LYS A 142 7.78 12.59 -15.08
N LYS A 143 7.38 11.53 -14.38
CA LYS A 143 7.84 10.15 -14.61
C LYS A 143 6.70 9.26 -15.12
N PRO A 144 7.01 8.18 -15.86
CA PRO A 144 6.04 7.13 -16.13
C PRO A 144 5.46 6.56 -14.83
N CYS A 145 4.13 6.43 -14.79
CA CYS A 145 3.42 5.87 -13.65
C CYS A 145 3.17 4.38 -13.81
N TYR A 146 3.41 3.61 -12.74
CA TYR A 146 3.14 2.18 -12.67
C TYR A 146 2.12 1.87 -11.58
N ILE A 147 1.06 1.16 -11.93
CA ILE A 147 0.00 0.76 -11.00
C ILE A 147 0.01 -0.77 -10.85
N TYR A 148 0.10 -1.23 -9.62
CA TYR A 148 0.13 -2.64 -9.25
C TYR A 148 -1.09 -2.98 -8.41
N ARG A 149 -1.92 -3.90 -8.89
CA ARG A 149 -3.09 -4.41 -8.16
C ARG A 149 -2.77 -5.82 -7.70
N LEU A 150 -2.61 -6.00 -6.38
CA LEU A 150 -2.27 -7.30 -5.83
C LEU A 150 -3.55 -8.09 -5.53
N VAL A 151 -3.62 -9.31 -6.05
CA VAL A 151 -4.76 -10.21 -5.89
C VAL A 151 -4.25 -11.59 -5.54
N ALA A 152 -4.75 -12.16 -4.45
CA ALA A 152 -4.48 -13.55 -4.10
C ALA A 152 -5.30 -14.50 -4.98
N SER A 153 -4.62 -15.33 -5.77
CA SER A 153 -5.24 -16.35 -6.63
C SER A 153 -6.01 -17.40 -5.83
N GLY A 154 -7.10 -17.92 -6.40
CA GLY A 154 -7.97 -18.91 -5.77
C GLY A 154 -8.74 -18.39 -4.54
N SER A 155 -8.80 -17.07 -4.36
CA SER A 155 -9.39 -16.45 -3.16
C SER A 155 -10.61 -15.59 -3.47
N ILE A 156 -11.25 -15.10 -2.40
CA ILE A 156 -12.34 -14.12 -2.52
C ILE A 156 -11.91 -12.85 -3.27
N GLU A 157 -10.63 -12.49 -3.26
CA GLU A 157 -10.12 -11.29 -3.94
C GLU A 157 -10.32 -11.36 -5.45
N GLU A 158 -10.20 -12.54 -6.07
CA GLU A 158 -10.50 -12.72 -7.49
C GLU A 158 -11.99 -12.48 -7.79
N LYS A 159 -12.88 -12.89 -6.90
CA LYS A 159 -14.32 -12.63 -7.03
C LYS A 159 -14.66 -11.16 -6.89
N ILE A 160 -13.95 -10.43 -6.02
CA ILE A 160 -14.09 -8.98 -5.89
C ILE A 160 -13.65 -8.31 -7.20
N LEU A 161 -12.47 -8.67 -7.71
CA LEU A 161 -11.95 -8.15 -8.98
C LEU A 161 -12.90 -8.44 -10.15
N GLN A 162 -13.38 -9.69 -10.28
CA GLN A 162 -14.36 -10.06 -11.29
C GLN A 162 -15.63 -9.21 -11.18
N ARG A 163 -16.17 -8.99 -9.97
CA ARG A 163 -17.36 -8.14 -9.81
C ARG A 163 -17.10 -6.69 -10.16
N GLN A 164 -15.92 -6.15 -9.87
CA GLN A 164 -15.56 -4.80 -10.29
C GLN A 164 -15.56 -4.68 -11.82
N THR A 165 -15.02 -5.67 -12.55
CA THR A 165 -15.01 -5.63 -14.02
C THR A 165 -16.40 -5.77 -14.64
N HIS A 166 -17.34 -6.46 -13.97
CA HIS A 166 -18.74 -6.53 -14.41
C HIS A 166 -19.56 -5.25 -14.12
N LYS A 167 -19.10 -4.42 -13.17
CA LYS A 167 -19.74 -3.14 -12.83
C LYS A 167 -19.24 -1.96 -13.67
N LYS A 168 -18.13 -2.15 -14.38
CA LYS A 168 -17.64 -1.21 -15.39
C LYS A 168 -18.38 -1.45 -16.70
#